data_AF-A0A950J006-F1
#
_entry.id   AF-A0A950J006-F1
#
_cell.length_a   1.000
_cell.length_b   1.000
_cell.length_c   1.000
_cell.angle_alpha   90.00
_cell.angle_beta   90.00
_cell.angle_gamma   90.00
#
_symmetry.space_group_name_H-M   'P 1'
#
loop_
_entity.id
_entity.type
_entity.pdbx_description
1 polymer ?
#
loop_
_entity_poly.entity_id
_entity_poly.type
_entity_poly.pdbx_seq_one_letter_code
_entity_poly.pdbx_strand_id
1 'polypeptide(L)'
;MKYLFAALFTGAALLPGLGNAQQAIPGPAIGAPAPAFTVYGLHGKPISLASYRGRVLVLNFWATWCPPCRAETPDMIHAYRSLRSPSVEFLGIDSTESAPIVHAFVAAKGLTYPVALDQKKDASRAYDVLGIPTTYVIDEKGIVRARFVDIITEPQLAAFVKAAKAQQNGTIVSDIQNKLDASLDLKQFAFSGDHDTILKNVKAATDAIDKSNKMLSDADPAKGEVTDYLKTRAAQATLLDAATTALAKAAATADDRKLLYRMQGDLATDREQWDEAVSAYLKVLQLDPKNTDALSGLGFAYYEKKDWGGEINAYQQLEALAPDADTYIEIGKAYLQLKDTRNAIDAHRKAVQLTEVDLAKKKSPDNLVAVAHAWLYLGRAYASTSDKQNAHLAYLKTMHYGSMLPPKSFNYQKYTELPQEADVALNMTTSDHPGISLAPWTGADLPGSLASTIKYRLVVSGKADSNVQLRATKIAKGWIASFCSDRLCSPMQLSLRLPQSGVKIVEFQLIQNQKRAPKHTQFRIEANGAGGSTRSAVMVSATI
;
A
#
# COMPACT_ATOMS: atom_id res chain seq x y z
N MET A 1 -53.29 -5.07 -18.88
CA MET A 1 -53.15 -6.36 -19.59
C MET A 1 -52.07 -7.15 -18.85
N LYS A 2 -52.48 -7.85 -17.76
CA LYS A 2 -52.41 -9.32 -17.56
C LYS A 2 -50.95 -9.82 -17.46
N TYR A 3 -50.42 -10.31 -16.32
CA TYR A 3 -51.00 -11.23 -15.34
C TYR A 3 -50.42 -11.09 -13.90
N LEU A 4 -51.30 -11.24 -12.91
CA LEU A 4 -51.03 -11.69 -11.54
C LEU A 4 -50.51 -13.15 -11.56
N PHE A 5 -49.65 -13.51 -10.60
CA PHE A 5 -49.85 -14.71 -9.77
C PHE A 5 -49.24 -14.53 -8.38
N ALA A 6 -50.10 -14.61 -7.37
CA ALA A 6 -49.75 -14.90 -5.99
C ALA A 6 -49.51 -16.41 -5.84
N ALA A 7 -48.51 -16.80 -5.06
CA ALA A 7 -48.41 -18.14 -4.51
C ALA A 7 -48.08 -18.03 -3.02
N LEU A 8 -49.05 -18.41 -2.20
CA LEU A 8 -48.85 -18.83 -0.82
C LEU A 8 -47.92 -20.06 -0.81
N PHE A 9 -46.88 -20.02 0.01
CA PHE A 9 -46.25 -21.24 0.52
C PHE A 9 -46.31 -21.23 2.04
N THR A 10 -47.10 -22.16 2.56
CA THR A 10 -47.14 -22.62 3.95
C THR A 10 -45.82 -23.25 4.35
N GLY A 11 -45.56 -23.24 5.66
CA GLY A 11 -44.28 -23.53 6.30
C GLY A 11 -43.53 -24.80 5.88
N ALA A 12 -42.21 -24.66 5.84
CA ALA A 12 -41.26 -25.57 6.45
C ALA A 12 -40.03 -24.74 6.81
N ALA A 13 -39.73 -24.61 8.11
CA ALA A 13 -38.49 -24.05 8.58
C ALA A 13 -37.33 -24.97 8.14
N LEU A 14 -36.68 -24.62 7.03
CA LEU A 14 -35.38 -25.17 6.69
C LEU A 14 -34.37 -24.52 7.62
N LEU A 15 -34.04 -25.22 8.70
CA LEU A 15 -32.78 -25.02 9.41
C LEU A 15 -31.67 -25.06 8.35
N PRO A 16 -30.85 -24.01 8.15
CA PRO A 16 -29.62 -24.19 7.41
C PRO A 16 -28.81 -25.19 8.22
N GLY A 17 -28.66 -26.39 7.65
CA GLY A 17 -27.76 -27.40 8.17
C GLY A 17 -26.39 -26.77 8.37
N LEU A 18 -25.71 -27.21 9.42
CA LEU A 18 -24.30 -26.97 9.68
C LEU A 18 -23.48 -27.53 8.51
N GLY A 19 -23.48 -26.79 7.40
CA GLY A 19 -22.57 -26.96 6.29
C GLY A 19 -21.24 -26.46 6.78
N ASN A 20 -20.28 -27.37 6.88
CA ASN A 20 -18.89 -27.14 7.21
C ASN A 20 -18.22 -26.34 6.07
N ALA A 21 -18.70 -25.11 5.82
CA ALA A 21 -18.01 -24.13 5.02
C ALA A 21 -16.86 -23.61 5.89
N GLN A 22 -15.82 -24.45 6.01
CA GLN A 22 -14.49 -23.96 6.32
C GLN A 22 -14.27 -22.80 5.36
N GLN A 23 -14.34 -21.56 5.86
CA GLN A 23 -14.29 -20.37 5.02
C GLN A 23 -13.00 -20.47 4.22
N ALA A 24 -13.13 -20.73 2.91
CA ALA A 24 -11.99 -20.76 2.03
C ALA A 24 -11.45 -19.34 2.05
N ILE A 25 -10.18 -19.18 2.47
CA ILE A 25 -9.44 -17.94 2.26
C ILE A 25 -9.69 -17.57 0.78
N PRO A 26 -10.32 -16.42 0.47
CA PRO A 26 -10.61 -16.04 -0.89
C PRO A 26 -9.37 -16.20 -1.78
N GLY A 27 -9.49 -16.74 -3.01
CA GLY A 27 -8.35 -17.02 -3.90
C GLY A 27 -7.88 -18.47 -4.01
N PRO A 28 -6.82 -18.73 -4.79
CA PRO A 28 -6.32 -20.08 -5.05
C PRO A 28 -5.79 -20.74 -3.77
N ALA A 29 -6.38 -21.88 -3.41
CA ALA A 29 -5.95 -22.66 -2.25
C ALA A 29 -4.53 -23.19 -2.43
N ILE A 30 -3.75 -23.18 -1.34
CA ILE A 30 -2.44 -23.85 -1.30
C ILE A 30 -2.66 -25.35 -1.55
N GLY A 31 -1.90 -25.91 -2.49
CA GLY A 31 -2.04 -27.29 -2.97
C GLY A 31 -2.95 -27.45 -4.19
N ALA A 32 -3.67 -26.41 -4.61
CA ALA A 32 -4.53 -26.44 -5.80
C ALA A 32 -3.82 -25.96 -7.07
N PRO A 33 -4.31 -26.33 -8.28
CA PRO A 33 -3.81 -25.76 -9.53
C PRO A 33 -3.92 -24.24 -9.56
N ALA A 34 -2.87 -23.58 -10.01
CA ALA A 34 -2.84 -22.14 -10.20
C ALA A 34 -3.77 -21.73 -11.36
N PRO A 35 -4.64 -20.72 -11.19
CA PRO A 35 -5.53 -20.24 -12.26
C PRO A 35 -4.74 -19.81 -13.50
N ALA A 36 -5.24 -20.16 -14.68
CA ALA A 36 -4.63 -19.71 -15.92
C ALA A 36 -4.80 -18.19 -16.09
N PHE A 37 -3.75 -17.52 -16.58
CA PHE A 37 -3.81 -16.11 -16.94
C PHE A 37 -3.00 -15.82 -18.20
N THR A 38 -3.32 -14.69 -18.85
CA THR A 38 -2.49 -14.07 -19.88
C THR A 38 -2.42 -12.57 -19.60
N VAL A 39 -1.21 -12.06 -19.41
CA VAL A 39 -0.88 -10.65 -19.14
C VAL A 39 0.09 -10.13 -20.20
N TYR A 40 0.35 -8.83 -20.23
CA TYR A 40 1.19 -8.23 -21.28
C TYR A 40 2.43 -7.58 -20.66
N GLY A 41 3.61 -7.98 -21.12
CA GLY A 41 4.87 -7.33 -20.73
C GLY A 41 4.88 -5.84 -21.08
N LEU A 42 5.85 -5.09 -20.54
CA LEU A 42 5.95 -3.63 -20.72
C LEU A 42 6.06 -3.17 -22.20
N HIS A 43 6.46 -4.06 -23.10
CA HIS A 43 6.53 -3.81 -24.55
C HIS A 43 5.36 -4.46 -25.33
N GLY A 44 4.28 -4.87 -24.65
CA GLY A 44 3.09 -5.46 -25.27
C GLY A 44 3.19 -6.95 -25.61
N LYS A 45 4.30 -7.62 -25.28
CA LYS A 45 4.44 -9.08 -25.51
C LYS A 45 3.52 -9.86 -24.55
N PRO A 46 2.67 -10.78 -25.04
CA PRO A 46 1.85 -11.62 -24.16
C PRO A 46 2.71 -12.60 -23.36
N ILE A 47 2.36 -12.78 -22.08
CA ILE A 47 2.97 -13.70 -21.13
C ILE A 47 1.85 -14.51 -20.47
N SER A 48 1.95 -15.83 -20.50
CA SER A 48 0.95 -16.74 -19.92
C SER A 48 1.56 -17.64 -18.86
N LEU A 49 0.75 -18.09 -17.89
CA LEU A 49 1.19 -19.06 -16.88
C LEU A 49 1.78 -20.34 -17.52
N ALA A 50 1.19 -20.78 -18.63
CA ALA A 50 1.64 -21.97 -19.36
C ALA A 50 3.12 -21.87 -19.81
N SER A 51 3.63 -20.67 -20.06
CA SER A 51 5.03 -20.46 -20.46
C SER A 51 6.05 -20.75 -19.34
N TYR A 52 5.59 -20.95 -18.10
CA TYR A 52 6.41 -21.26 -16.94
C TYR A 52 6.34 -22.73 -16.52
N ARG A 53 5.60 -23.59 -17.23
CA ARG A 53 5.57 -25.04 -16.96
C ARG A 53 6.98 -25.63 -16.95
N GLY A 54 7.24 -26.55 -16.02
CA GLY A 54 8.58 -27.11 -15.81
C GLY A 54 9.54 -26.21 -15.01
N ARG A 55 9.07 -25.06 -14.50
CA ARG A 55 9.83 -24.17 -13.62
C ARG A 55 8.99 -23.80 -12.40
N VAL A 56 9.64 -23.57 -11.27
CA VAL A 56 9.02 -22.87 -10.15
C VAL A 56 8.86 -21.40 -10.53
N LEU A 57 7.66 -20.85 -10.40
CA LEU A 57 7.34 -19.45 -10.67
C LEU A 57 7.08 -18.71 -9.35
N VAL A 58 7.84 -17.66 -9.10
CA VAL A 58 7.51 -16.62 -8.12
C VAL A 58 6.69 -15.54 -8.83
N LEU A 59 5.41 -15.45 -8.47
CA LEU A 59 4.46 -14.50 -9.04
C LEU A 59 4.16 -13.42 -7.99
N ASN A 60 4.58 -12.18 -8.24
CA ASN A 60 4.42 -11.07 -7.30
C ASN A 60 3.49 -10.01 -7.90
N PHE A 61 2.43 -9.67 -7.18
CA PHE A 61 1.50 -8.59 -7.52
C PHE A 61 1.87 -7.34 -6.72
N TRP A 62 2.08 -6.23 -7.41
CA TRP A 62 2.64 -5.00 -6.83
C TRP A 62 2.20 -3.75 -7.60
N ALA A 63 2.56 -2.58 -7.08
CA ALA A 63 2.39 -1.30 -7.78
C ALA A 63 3.50 -0.30 -7.38
N THR A 64 3.79 0.67 -8.24
CA THR A 64 4.80 1.72 -8.02
C THR A 64 4.38 2.73 -6.95
N TRP A 65 3.07 2.94 -6.78
CA TRP A 65 2.49 3.80 -5.75
C TRP A 65 2.31 3.06 -4.41
N CYS A 66 2.36 1.73 -4.41
CA CYS A 66 2.15 0.88 -3.24
C CYS A 66 3.36 0.95 -2.30
N PRO A 67 3.23 1.59 -1.13
CA PRO A 67 4.35 1.76 -0.24
C PRO A 67 5.02 0.43 0.18
N PRO A 68 4.32 -0.58 0.75
CA PRO A 68 4.98 -1.84 1.14
C PRO A 68 5.64 -2.56 -0.04
N CYS A 69 5.07 -2.49 -1.25
CA CYS A 69 5.68 -3.03 -2.47
C CYS A 69 7.05 -2.38 -2.79
N ARG A 70 7.16 -1.07 -2.61
CA ARG A 70 8.43 -0.34 -2.79
C ARG A 70 9.47 -0.74 -1.74
N ALA A 71 9.03 -1.03 -0.52
CA ALA A 71 9.89 -1.49 0.57
C ALA A 71 10.42 -2.91 0.32
N GLU A 72 9.58 -3.77 -0.24
CA GLU A 72 9.91 -5.16 -0.62
C GLU A 72 10.87 -5.22 -1.84
N THR A 73 10.83 -4.20 -2.71
CA THR A 73 11.55 -4.18 -3.99
C THR A 73 13.05 -4.54 -3.89
N PRO A 74 13.86 -4.01 -2.95
CA PRO A 74 15.27 -4.38 -2.82
C PRO A 74 15.46 -5.88 -2.52
N ASP A 75 14.65 -6.44 -1.62
CA ASP A 75 14.71 -7.86 -1.26
C ASP A 75 14.29 -8.75 -2.43
N MET A 76 13.32 -8.32 -3.26
CA MET A 76 12.98 -9.04 -4.50
C MET A 76 14.05 -8.99 -5.56
N ILE A 77 14.77 -7.88 -5.70
CA ILE A 77 15.92 -7.82 -6.60
C ILE A 77 17.03 -8.77 -6.13
N HIS A 78 17.28 -8.83 -4.82
CA HIS A 78 18.28 -9.73 -4.24
C HIS A 78 17.87 -11.20 -4.38
N ALA A 79 16.64 -11.54 -4.00
CA ALA A 79 16.09 -12.89 -4.11
C ALA A 79 16.08 -13.38 -5.56
N TYR A 80 15.76 -12.52 -6.53
CA TYR A 80 15.84 -12.88 -7.94
C TYR A 80 17.28 -13.21 -8.37
N ARG A 81 18.27 -12.42 -7.92
CA ARG A 81 19.68 -12.68 -8.24
C ARG A 81 20.18 -13.99 -7.60
N SER A 82 19.73 -14.32 -6.39
CA SER A 82 20.19 -15.51 -5.65
C SER A 82 19.43 -16.79 -6.03
N LEU A 83 18.14 -16.70 -6.33
CA LEU A 83 17.27 -17.87 -6.56
C LEU A 83 17.06 -18.20 -8.04
N ARG A 84 17.25 -17.24 -8.96
CA ARG A 84 17.06 -17.49 -10.40
C ARG A 84 18.01 -18.58 -10.87
N SER A 85 17.43 -19.57 -11.55
CA SER A 85 18.13 -20.70 -12.17
C SER A 85 17.29 -21.19 -13.35
N PRO A 86 17.77 -22.13 -14.18
CA PRO A 86 16.94 -22.69 -15.25
C PRO A 86 15.59 -23.26 -14.77
N SER A 87 15.48 -23.68 -13.49
CA SER A 87 14.25 -24.21 -12.88
C SER A 87 13.47 -23.20 -12.02
N VAL A 88 13.90 -21.93 -11.91
CA VAL A 88 13.21 -20.90 -11.12
C VAL A 88 13.12 -19.59 -11.88
N GLU A 89 11.92 -19.03 -11.94
CA GLU A 89 11.64 -17.78 -12.65
C GLU A 89 10.72 -16.88 -11.83
N PHE A 90 10.78 -15.57 -12.10
CA PHE A 90 10.00 -14.54 -11.43
C PHE A 90 9.12 -13.81 -12.45
N LEU A 91 7.96 -13.33 -12.01
CA LEU A 91 7.09 -12.43 -12.77
C LEU A 91 6.42 -11.44 -11.82
N GLY A 92 6.68 -10.15 -12.03
CA GLY A 92 5.95 -9.07 -11.38
C GLY A 92 4.74 -8.66 -12.21
N ILE A 93 3.58 -8.47 -11.58
CA ILE A 93 2.35 -7.99 -12.23
C ILE A 93 1.85 -6.72 -11.55
N ASP A 94 1.66 -5.67 -12.36
CA ASP A 94 0.94 -4.44 -11.97
C ASP A 94 -0.42 -4.40 -12.68
N SER A 95 -1.51 -4.20 -11.93
CA SER A 95 -2.88 -4.14 -12.48
C SER A 95 -3.53 -2.76 -12.34
N THR A 96 -2.78 -1.78 -11.87
CA THR A 96 -3.26 -0.47 -11.44
C THR A 96 -2.70 0.69 -12.26
N GLU A 97 -1.61 0.46 -12.99
CA GLU A 97 -0.87 1.51 -13.68
C GLU A 97 -0.66 1.26 -15.18
N SER A 98 -0.32 2.34 -15.89
CA SER A 98 -0.01 2.29 -17.32
C SER A 98 1.45 1.92 -17.57
N ALA A 99 1.74 1.35 -18.74
CA ALA A 99 3.09 0.92 -19.11
C ALA A 99 4.18 1.99 -18.91
N PRO A 100 3.98 3.28 -19.25
CA PRO A 100 5.01 4.30 -19.05
C PRO A 100 5.40 4.52 -17.59
N ILE A 101 4.44 4.47 -16.65
CA ILE A 101 4.71 4.69 -15.22
C ILE A 101 5.50 3.51 -14.66
N VAL A 102 5.03 2.29 -14.92
CA VAL A 102 5.70 1.06 -14.47
C VAL A 102 7.09 0.95 -15.09
N HIS A 103 7.24 1.27 -16.38
CA HIS A 103 8.54 1.26 -17.05
C HIS A 103 9.54 2.25 -16.42
N ALA A 104 9.09 3.46 -16.08
CA ALA A 104 9.92 4.44 -15.39
C ALA A 104 10.38 3.93 -14.02
N PHE A 105 9.48 3.33 -13.23
CA PHE A 105 9.82 2.76 -11.93
C PHE A 105 10.79 1.57 -12.04
N VAL A 106 10.55 0.65 -12.97
CA VAL A 106 11.41 -0.53 -13.22
C VAL A 106 12.82 -0.10 -13.57
N ALA A 107 12.98 0.87 -14.48
CA ALA A 107 14.28 1.43 -14.84
C ALA A 107 14.93 2.14 -13.65
N ALA A 108 14.14 2.93 -12.91
CA ALA A 108 14.59 3.71 -11.76
C ALA A 108 15.08 2.84 -10.58
N LYS A 109 14.39 1.75 -10.27
CA LYS A 109 14.73 0.89 -9.13
C LYS A 109 15.62 -0.29 -9.52
N GLY A 110 15.86 -0.50 -10.82
CA GLY A 110 16.73 -1.56 -11.32
C GLY A 110 16.13 -2.95 -11.17
N LEU A 111 14.81 -3.08 -11.36
CA LEU A 111 14.12 -4.37 -11.35
C LEU A 111 14.57 -5.17 -12.59
N THR A 112 15.19 -6.33 -12.38
CA THR A 112 15.79 -7.14 -13.44
C THR A 112 15.00 -8.40 -13.81
N TYR A 113 13.91 -8.69 -13.11
CA TYR A 113 13.00 -9.78 -13.46
C TYR A 113 11.87 -9.30 -14.39
N PRO A 114 11.24 -10.20 -15.17
CA PRO A 114 10.13 -9.84 -16.04
C PRO A 114 8.98 -9.15 -15.31
N VAL A 115 8.47 -8.05 -15.89
CA VAL A 115 7.31 -7.31 -15.39
C VAL A 115 6.22 -7.26 -16.47
N ALA A 116 4.98 -7.47 -16.06
CA ALA A 116 3.79 -7.43 -16.89
C ALA A 116 2.68 -6.56 -16.29
N LEU A 117 1.75 -6.19 -17.16
CA LEU A 117 0.57 -5.41 -16.85
C LEU A 117 -0.68 -6.27 -16.98
N ASP A 118 -1.55 -6.18 -15.98
CA ASP A 118 -2.87 -6.81 -15.97
C ASP A 118 -3.97 -5.75 -16.05
N GLN A 119 -4.03 -5.05 -17.19
CA GLN A 119 -4.96 -3.93 -17.40
C GLN A 119 -6.44 -4.33 -17.30
N LYS A 120 -6.75 -5.61 -17.56
CA LYS A 120 -8.12 -6.16 -17.42
C LYS A 120 -8.42 -6.67 -16.01
N LYS A 121 -7.39 -6.74 -15.15
CA LYS A 121 -7.43 -7.33 -13.81
C LYS A 121 -7.84 -8.81 -13.80
N ASP A 122 -7.63 -9.53 -14.91
CA ASP A 122 -8.03 -10.93 -15.03
C ASP A 122 -7.17 -11.81 -14.12
N ALA A 123 -5.85 -11.57 -14.09
CA ALA A 123 -4.95 -12.29 -13.20
C ALA A 123 -5.17 -11.87 -11.74
N SER A 124 -5.29 -10.58 -11.46
CA SER A 124 -5.55 -10.07 -10.10
C SER A 124 -6.87 -10.62 -9.52
N ARG A 125 -7.95 -10.72 -10.31
CA ARG A 125 -9.20 -11.35 -9.85
C ARG A 125 -9.06 -12.85 -9.66
N ALA A 126 -8.46 -13.56 -10.61
CA ALA A 126 -8.32 -15.01 -10.53
C ALA A 126 -7.46 -15.45 -9.34
N TYR A 127 -6.46 -14.64 -8.99
CA TYR A 127 -5.61 -14.85 -7.83
C TYR A 127 -6.11 -14.12 -6.59
N ASP A 128 -7.28 -13.49 -6.62
CA ASP A 128 -7.86 -12.81 -5.46
C ASP A 128 -6.86 -11.87 -4.75
N VAL A 129 -6.32 -10.95 -5.55
CA VAL A 129 -5.36 -9.96 -5.07
C VAL A 129 -6.16 -8.82 -4.46
N LEU A 130 -6.55 -8.99 -3.19
CA LEU A 130 -7.27 -7.99 -2.38
C LEU A 130 -6.32 -6.95 -1.76
N GLY A 131 -5.04 -7.31 -1.60
CA GLY A 131 -3.98 -6.44 -1.09
C GLY A 131 -2.66 -6.64 -1.84
N ILE A 132 -1.81 -5.62 -1.84
CA ILE A 132 -0.46 -5.68 -2.41
C ILE A 132 0.59 -5.18 -1.40
N PRO A 133 1.80 -5.78 -1.35
CA PRO A 133 2.26 -6.87 -2.22
C PRO A 133 1.60 -8.21 -1.86
N THR A 134 1.35 -9.02 -2.89
CA THR A 134 0.94 -10.42 -2.74
C THR A 134 1.84 -11.30 -3.59
N THR A 135 2.46 -12.29 -2.98
CA THR A 135 3.39 -13.22 -3.62
C THR A 135 2.84 -14.64 -3.60
N TYR A 136 2.82 -15.28 -4.77
CA TYR A 136 2.56 -16.71 -4.93
C TYR A 136 3.84 -17.43 -5.35
N VAL A 137 4.03 -18.64 -4.84
CA VAL A 137 5.04 -19.58 -5.34
C VAL A 137 4.34 -20.78 -5.94
N ILE A 138 4.52 -20.98 -7.24
CA ILE A 138 3.87 -22.00 -8.04
C ILE A 138 4.94 -23.01 -8.47
N ASP A 139 4.69 -24.31 -8.28
CA ASP A 139 5.66 -25.33 -8.67
C ASP A 139 5.69 -25.63 -10.18
N GLU A 140 6.60 -26.51 -10.58
CA GLU A 140 6.82 -26.93 -11.97
C GLU A 140 5.58 -27.58 -12.62
N LYS A 141 4.66 -28.12 -11.80
CA LYS A 141 3.38 -28.72 -12.18
C LYS A 141 2.23 -27.70 -12.17
N GLY A 142 2.52 -26.42 -11.97
CA GLY A 142 1.52 -25.36 -11.94
C GLY A 142 0.62 -25.41 -10.71
N ILE A 143 1.09 -25.98 -9.59
CA ILE A 143 0.35 -26.03 -8.32
C ILE A 143 0.82 -24.91 -7.41
N VAL A 144 -0.12 -24.21 -6.78
CA VAL A 144 0.20 -23.18 -5.77
C VAL A 144 0.79 -23.86 -4.54
N ARG A 145 2.03 -23.53 -4.19
CA ARG A 145 2.72 -24.08 -3.01
C ARG A 145 2.82 -23.10 -1.86
N ALA A 146 2.82 -21.82 -2.14
CA ALA A 146 2.74 -20.79 -1.11
C ALA A 146 1.95 -19.58 -1.62
N ARG A 147 1.29 -18.89 -0.70
CA ARG A 147 0.73 -17.54 -0.86
C ARG A 147 1.17 -16.73 0.34
N PHE A 148 1.60 -15.50 0.08
CA PHE A 148 2.01 -14.57 1.11
C PHE A 148 1.48 -13.19 0.77
N VAL A 149 0.86 -12.53 1.75
CA VAL A 149 0.37 -11.17 1.65
C VAL A 149 1.15 -10.37 2.68
N ASP A 150 1.68 -9.22 2.27
CA ASP A 150 2.70 -8.39 2.96
C ASP A 150 4.13 -8.61 2.44
N ILE A 151 5.08 -7.83 2.97
CA ILE A 151 6.49 -7.77 2.56
C ILE A 151 7.18 -9.11 2.83
N ILE A 152 7.56 -9.81 1.76
CA ILE A 152 8.31 -11.07 1.87
C ILE A 152 9.81 -10.83 1.92
N THR A 153 10.49 -11.41 2.91
CA THR A 153 11.95 -11.35 3.01
C THR A 153 12.63 -12.37 2.09
N GLU A 154 13.88 -12.11 1.69
CA GLU A 154 14.65 -13.07 0.88
C GLU A 154 14.72 -14.49 1.50
N PRO A 155 15.06 -14.67 2.79
CA PRO A 155 15.12 -16.01 3.39
C PRO A 155 13.79 -16.74 3.36
N GLN A 156 12.68 -16.03 3.58
CA GLN A 156 11.35 -16.60 3.55
C GLN A 156 10.95 -17.03 2.14
N LEU A 157 11.17 -16.17 1.15
CA LEU A 157 10.91 -16.53 -0.25
C LEU A 157 11.78 -17.73 -0.69
N ALA A 158 13.05 -17.78 -0.27
CA ALA A 158 13.94 -18.91 -0.53
C ALA A 158 13.39 -20.22 0.07
N ALA A 159 12.81 -20.17 1.28
CA ALA A 159 12.17 -21.33 1.89
C ALA A 159 10.95 -21.80 1.09
N PHE A 160 10.09 -20.88 0.62
CA PHE A 160 8.95 -21.23 -0.23
C PHE A 160 9.36 -21.80 -1.58
N VAL A 161 10.38 -21.23 -2.23
CA VAL A 161 10.94 -21.77 -3.47
C VAL A 161 11.52 -23.16 -3.26
N LYS A 162 12.23 -23.40 -2.14
CA LYS A 162 12.75 -24.72 -1.77
C LYS A 162 11.62 -25.74 -1.58
N ALA A 163 10.56 -25.37 -0.86
CA ALA A 163 9.39 -26.23 -0.68
C ALA A 163 8.72 -26.55 -2.03
N ALA A 164 8.56 -25.55 -2.90
CA ALA A 164 7.96 -25.73 -4.21
C ALA A 164 8.78 -26.65 -5.13
N LYS A 165 10.12 -26.54 -5.11
CA LYS A 165 11.01 -27.50 -5.79
C LYS A 165 10.85 -28.92 -5.27
N ALA A 166 10.59 -29.09 -3.97
CA ALA A 166 10.28 -30.37 -3.35
C ALA A 166 8.82 -30.82 -3.53
N GLN A 167 7.98 -30.05 -4.26
CA GLN A 167 6.55 -30.27 -4.43
C GLN A 167 5.79 -30.32 -3.08
N GLN A 168 6.30 -29.58 -2.10
CA GLN A 168 5.72 -29.41 -0.77
C GLN A 168 5.11 -28.02 -0.65
N ASN A 169 4.10 -27.89 0.20
CA ASN A 169 3.52 -26.59 0.53
C ASN A 169 4.50 -25.82 1.42
N GLY A 170 4.71 -24.54 1.12
CA GLY A 170 5.42 -23.63 1.99
C GLY A 170 4.59 -23.37 3.25
N THR A 171 5.22 -23.48 4.41
CA THR A 171 4.59 -23.20 5.70
C THR A 171 5.35 -22.08 6.40
N ILE A 172 4.62 -21.20 7.07
CA ILE A 172 5.19 -20.18 7.95
C ILE A 172 5.24 -20.79 9.34
N VAL A 173 6.46 -20.90 9.88
CA VAL A 173 6.70 -21.39 11.23
C VAL A 173 7.51 -20.34 11.96
N SER A 174 6.90 -19.75 12.99
CA SER A 174 7.52 -18.75 13.86
C SER A 174 6.88 -18.81 15.25
N ASP A 175 7.57 -18.32 16.27
CA ASP A 175 7.03 -18.26 17.63
C ASP A 175 5.74 -17.43 17.70
N ILE A 176 5.67 -16.34 16.93
CA ILE A 176 4.47 -15.51 16.87
C ILE A 176 3.33 -16.21 16.15
N GLN A 177 3.58 -16.94 15.05
CA GLN A 177 2.54 -17.71 14.37
C GLN A 177 2.00 -18.83 15.24
N ASN A 178 2.86 -19.53 15.97
CA ASN A 178 2.43 -20.59 16.90
C ASN A 178 1.53 -20.03 18.01
N LYS A 179 1.84 -18.84 18.53
CA LYS A 179 0.99 -18.16 19.51
C LYS A 179 -0.35 -17.72 18.91
N LEU A 180 -0.35 -17.20 17.68
CA LEU A 180 -1.58 -16.85 16.95
C LEU A 180 -2.48 -18.08 16.80
N ASP A 181 -1.93 -19.17 16.26
CA ASP A 181 -2.64 -20.44 16.05
C ASP A 181 -3.24 -20.98 17.36
N ALA A 182 -2.46 -20.99 18.46
CA ALA A 182 -2.95 -21.43 19.77
C ALA A 182 -4.03 -20.51 20.33
N SER A 183 -3.88 -19.19 20.19
CA SER A 183 -4.83 -18.21 20.74
C SER A 183 -6.19 -18.21 20.03
N LEU A 184 -6.24 -18.71 18.80
CA LEU A 184 -7.43 -18.76 17.96
C LEU A 184 -7.99 -20.18 17.79
N ASP A 185 -7.43 -21.18 18.47
CA ASP A 185 -7.96 -22.55 18.41
C ASP A 185 -9.39 -22.59 18.94
N LEU A 186 -10.34 -22.90 18.05
CA LEU A 186 -11.77 -22.96 18.36
C LEU A 186 -12.08 -23.91 19.53
N LYS A 187 -11.28 -24.97 19.71
CA LYS A 187 -11.54 -26.01 20.73
C LYS A 187 -11.42 -25.52 22.17
N GLN A 188 -10.77 -24.38 22.40
CA GLN A 188 -10.65 -23.83 23.75
C GLN A 188 -11.88 -23.03 24.20
N PHE A 189 -12.84 -22.77 23.30
CA PHE A 189 -14.05 -21.99 23.60
C PHE A 189 -15.28 -22.90 23.69
N ALA A 190 -16.09 -22.71 24.72
CA ALA A 190 -17.32 -23.48 24.95
C ALA A 190 -18.56 -22.64 24.60
N PHE A 191 -19.06 -22.79 23.38
CA PHE A 191 -20.20 -22.03 22.84
C PHE A 191 -21.58 -22.69 23.05
N SER A 192 -21.71 -23.46 24.12
CA SER A 192 -22.94 -24.17 24.50
C SER A 192 -23.15 -24.08 26.00
N GLY A 193 -24.41 -24.07 26.45
CA GLY A 193 -24.76 -24.01 27.87
C GLY A 193 -25.82 -22.96 28.13
N ASP A 194 -25.86 -22.44 29.36
CA ASP A 194 -26.69 -21.32 29.74
C ASP A 194 -26.20 -19.99 29.13
N HIS A 195 -27.03 -18.94 29.28
CA HIS A 195 -26.75 -17.61 28.75
C HIS A 195 -25.40 -17.07 29.23
N ASP A 196 -25.11 -17.13 30.54
CA ASP A 196 -23.89 -16.56 31.13
C ASP A 196 -22.63 -17.28 30.64
N THR A 197 -22.70 -18.60 30.47
CA THR A 197 -21.61 -19.41 29.93
C THR A 197 -21.32 -19.04 28.48
N ILE A 198 -22.37 -18.89 27.65
CA ILE A 198 -22.22 -18.49 26.25
C ILE A 198 -21.62 -17.08 26.18
N LEU A 199 -22.17 -16.12 26.93
CA LEU A 199 -21.72 -14.73 26.90
C LEU A 199 -20.25 -14.59 27.35
N LYS A 200 -19.85 -15.32 28.40
CA LYS A 200 -18.45 -15.37 28.86
C LYS A 200 -17.51 -15.88 27.76
N ASN A 201 -17.88 -16.95 27.05
CA ASN A 201 -17.03 -17.52 25.99
C ASN A 201 -17.03 -16.66 24.73
N VAL A 202 -18.15 -16.01 24.39
CA VAL A 202 -18.21 -15.02 23.30
C VAL A 202 -17.24 -13.88 23.58
N LYS A 203 -17.26 -13.32 24.79
CA LYS A 203 -16.32 -12.26 25.19
C LYS A 203 -14.87 -12.73 25.15
N ALA A 204 -14.57 -13.93 25.65
CA ALA A 204 -13.22 -14.49 25.58
C ALA A 204 -12.74 -14.67 24.13
N ALA A 205 -13.63 -15.06 23.22
CA ALA A 205 -13.33 -15.21 21.80
C ALA A 205 -13.06 -13.85 21.13
N THR A 206 -13.87 -12.83 21.40
CA THR A 206 -13.62 -11.47 20.88
C THR A 206 -12.31 -10.90 21.43
N ASP A 207 -12.03 -11.08 22.72
CA ASP A 207 -10.77 -10.64 23.34
C ASP A 207 -9.55 -11.34 22.71
N ALA A 208 -9.68 -12.63 22.36
CA ALA A 208 -8.63 -13.38 21.67
C ALA A 208 -8.40 -12.86 20.24
N ILE A 209 -9.47 -12.53 19.51
CA ILE A 209 -9.38 -11.90 18.18
C ILE A 209 -8.67 -10.55 18.29
N ASP A 210 -9.06 -9.68 19.22
CA ASP A 210 -8.45 -8.36 19.41
C ASP A 210 -6.96 -8.48 19.76
N LYS A 211 -6.61 -9.41 20.65
CA LYS A 211 -5.22 -9.69 20.98
C LYS A 211 -4.43 -10.19 19.77
N SER A 212 -5.02 -11.05 18.94
CA SER A 212 -4.37 -11.55 17.73
C SER A 212 -4.18 -10.45 16.68
N ASN A 213 -5.13 -9.51 16.53
CA ASN A 213 -4.97 -8.32 15.69
C ASN A 213 -3.81 -7.46 16.16
N LYS A 214 -3.69 -7.25 17.47
CA LYS A 214 -2.55 -6.55 18.06
C LYS A 214 -1.23 -7.26 17.77
N MET A 215 -1.19 -8.59 17.90
CA MET A 215 0.01 -9.39 17.59
C MET A 215 0.41 -9.28 16.11
N LEU A 216 -0.55 -9.32 15.19
CA LEU A 216 -0.28 -9.10 13.76
C LEU A 216 0.30 -7.71 13.51
N SER A 217 -0.27 -6.67 14.15
CA SER A 217 0.18 -5.29 13.99
C SER A 217 1.57 -5.03 14.61
N ASP A 218 1.91 -5.71 15.70
CA ASP A 218 3.17 -5.52 16.42
C ASP A 218 4.32 -6.37 15.82
N ALA A 219 4.00 -7.33 14.94
CA ALA A 219 4.97 -8.26 14.35
C ALA A 219 6.03 -7.53 13.52
N ASP A 220 7.30 -7.82 13.79
CA ASP A 220 8.44 -7.25 13.06
C ASP A 220 9.19 -8.33 12.26
N PRO A 221 9.00 -8.40 10.92
CA PRO A 221 9.70 -9.35 10.07
C PRO A 221 11.24 -9.25 10.18
N ALA A 222 11.79 -8.08 10.52
CA ALA A 222 13.23 -7.91 10.70
C ALA A 222 13.78 -8.66 11.93
N LYS A 223 12.92 -9.04 12.87
CA LYS A 223 13.24 -9.89 14.03
C LYS A 223 12.91 -11.37 13.81
N GLY A 224 12.47 -11.75 12.61
CA GLY A 224 11.98 -13.09 12.31
C GLY A 224 10.54 -13.35 12.78
N GLU A 225 9.80 -12.31 13.17
CA GLU A 225 8.39 -12.41 13.55
C GLU A 225 7.51 -12.40 12.30
N VAL A 226 7.56 -13.49 11.54
CA VAL A 226 6.78 -13.66 10.31
C VAL A 226 5.45 -14.32 10.64
N THR A 227 4.35 -13.80 10.07
CA THR A 227 2.99 -14.32 10.27
C THR A 227 2.34 -14.74 8.95
N ASP A 228 1.42 -15.70 9.01
CA ASP A 228 0.52 -16.06 7.92
C ASP A 228 -0.79 -15.30 8.11
N TYR A 229 -0.80 -14.05 7.61
CA TYR A 229 -1.94 -13.14 7.75
C TYR A 229 -3.26 -13.79 7.35
N LEU A 230 -3.29 -14.47 6.20
CA LEU A 230 -4.51 -15.06 5.65
C LEU A 230 -5.00 -16.25 6.48
N LYS A 231 -4.10 -17.12 6.92
CA LYS A 231 -4.45 -18.21 7.83
C LYS A 231 -5.01 -17.67 9.15
N THR A 232 -4.37 -16.65 9.71
CA THR A 232 -4.83 -16.01 10.94
C THR A 232 -6.20 -15.35 10.76
N ARG A 233 -6.44 -14.62 9.66
CA ARG A 233 -7.76 -14.06 9.33
C ARG A 233 -8.84 -15.14 9.20
N ALA A 234 -8.56 -16.25 8.54
CA ALA A 234 -9.51 -17.36 8.43
C ALA A 234 -9.85 -17.99 9.79
N ALA A 235 -8.87 -18.10 10.69
CA ALA A 235 -9.10 -18.60 12.06
C ALA A 235 -9.95 -17.61 12.87
N GLN A 236 -9.67 -16.30 12.79
CA GLN A 236 -10.49 -15.26 13.41
C GLN A 236 -11.94 -15.32 12.93
N ALA A 237 -12.16 -15.37 11.61
CA ALA A 237 -13.50 -15.38 11.03
C ALA A 237 -14.28 -16.67 11.37
N THR A 238 -13.59 -17.81 11.46
CA THR A 238 -14.19 -19.07 11.95
C THR A 238 -14.61 -18.97 13.42
N LEU A 239 -13.76 -18.40 14.27
CA LEU A 239 -14.03 -18.21 15.68
C LEU A 239 -15.18 -17.21 15.90
N LEU A 240 -15.19 -16.10 15.15
CA LEU A 240 -16.22 -15.09 15.20
C LEU A 240 -17.58 -15.64 14.74
N ASP A 241 -17.62 -16.43 13.67
CA ASP A 241 -18.85 -17.07 13.17
C ASP A 241 -19.46 -18.03 14.20
N ALA A 242 -18.63 -18.85 14.85
CA ALA A 242 -19.07 -19.74 15.92
C ALA A 242 -19.62 -18.98 17.13
N ALA A 243 -18.90 -17.93 17.58
CA ALA A 243 -19.33 -17.08 18.68
C ALA A 243 -20.65 -16.34 18.36
N THR A 244 -20.76 -15.79 17.16
CA THR A 244 -21.96 -15.09 16.67
C THR A 244 -23.17 -16.02 16.63
N THR A 245 -22.98 -17.23 16.11
CA THR A 245 -24.04 -18.25 16.03
C THR A 245 -24.54 -18.66 17.41
N ALA A 246 -23.65 -18.78 18.38
CA ALA A 246 -24.01 -19.12 19.75
C ALA A 246 -24.74 -17.97 20.45
N LEU A 247 -24.23 -16.74 20.33
CA LEU A 247 -24.87 -15.56 20.89
C LEU A 247 -26.26 -15.33 20.28
N ALA A 248 -26.45 -15.57 18.99
CA ALA A 248 -27.76 -15.46 18.33
C ALA A 248 -28.85 -16.33 18.97
N LYS A 249 -28.47 -17.47 19.57
CA LYS A 249 -29.39 -18.38 20.26
C LYS A 249 -29.63 -17.99 21.72
N ALA A 250 -28.71 -17.27 22.34
CA ALA A 250 -28.72 -16.95 23.75
C ALA A 250 -29.12 -15.50 24.06
N ALA A 251 -29.03 -14.59 23.08
CA ALA A 251 -29.22 -13.16 23.27
C ALA A 251 -30.62 -12.83 23.84
N ALA A 252 -30.65 -12.29 25.05
CA ALA A 252 -31.88 -11.99 25.78
C ALA A 252 -32.05 -10.49 26.04
N THR A 253 -30.95 -9.77 26.29
CA THR A 253 -30.94 -8.36 26.67
C THR A 253 -30.71 -7.43 25.47
N ALA A 254 -30.88 -6.12 25.69
CA ALA A 254 -30.54 -5.11 24.67
C ALA A 254 -29.03 -5.08 24.40
N ASP A 255 -28.20 -5.30 25.42
CA ASP A 255 -26.74 -5.34 25.29
C ASP A 255 -26.29 -6.58 24.51
N ASP A 256 -26.92 -7.73 24.73
CA ASP A 256 -26.62 -8.96 23.95
C ASP A 256 -26.95 -8.75 22.47
N ARG A 257 -28.11 -8.14 22.17
CA ARG A 257 -28.50 -7.83 20.79
C ARG A 257 -27.55 -6.83 20.15
N LYS A 258 -27.10 -5.82 20.90
CA LYS A 258 -26.11 -4.84 20.43
C LYS A 258 -24.80 -5.53 20.06
N LEU A 259 -24.28 -6.38 20.95
CA LEU A 259 -23.06 -7.14 20.69
C LEU A 259 -23.23 -8.09 19.49
N LEU A 260 -24.36 -8.80 19.42
CA LEU A 260 -24.68 -9.69 18.31
C LEU A 260 -24.71 -8.96 16.96
N TYR A 261 -25.40 -7.83 16.87
CA TYR A 261 -25.47 -7.05 15.63
C TYR A 261 -24.12 -6.49 15.23
N ARG A 262 -23.29 -6.06 16.18
CA ARG A 262 -21.90 -5.65 15.89
C ARG A 262 -21.12 -6.83 15.28
N MET A 263 -21.12 -7.99 15.94
CA MET A 263 -20.42 -9.19 15.45
C MET A 263 -20.92 -9.66 14.08
N GLN A 264 -22.22 -9.54 13.81
CA GLN A 264 -22.79 -9.82 12.49
C GLN A 264 -22.29 -8.83 11.43
N GLY A 265 -22.15 -7.55 11.78
CA GLY A 265 -21.56 -6.53 10.91
C GLY A 265 -20.10 -6.81 10.60
N ASP A 266 -19.31 -7.14 11.61
CA ASP A 266 -17.88 -7.48 11.47
C ASP A 266 -17.71 -8.73 10.60
N LEU A 267 -18.50 -9.78 10.84
CA LEU A 267 -18.45 -11.01 10.05
C LEU A 267 -18.91 -10.81 8.60
N ALA A 268 -19.92 -9.97 8.37
CA ALA A 268 -20.35 -9.62 7.02
C ALA A 268 -19.27 -8.81 6.28
N THR A 269 -18.58 -7.92 6.99
CA THR A 269 -17.43 -7.15 6.49
C THR A 269 -16.30 -8.08 6.05
N ASP A 270 -15.93 -9.06 6.89
CA ASP A 270 -14.93 -10.09 6.55
C ASP A 270 -15.30 -10.95 5.34
N ARG A 271 -16.61 -11.05 5.04
CA ARG A 271 -17.17 -11.79 3.89
C ARG A 271 -17.45 -10.91 2.67
N GLU A 272 -17.09 -9.62 2.74
CA GLU A 272 -17.41 -8.61 1.72
C GLU A 272 -18.92 -8.50 1.42
N GLN A 273 -19.76 -8.86 2.40
CA GLN A 273 -21.22 -8.78 2.37
C GLN A 273 -21.65 -7.39 2.84
N TRP A 274 -21.36 -6.38 2.02
CA TRP A 274 -21.42 -4.98 2.45
C TRP A 274 -22.84 -4.48 2.77
N ASP A 275 -23.87 -5.00 2.10
CA ASP A 275 -25.27 -4.67 2.41
C ASP A 275 -25.68 -5.21 3.78
N GLU A 276 -25.31 -6.45 4.08
CA GLU A 276 -25.53 -7.10 5.36
C GLU A 276 -24.76 -6.41 6.48
N ALA A 277 -23.51 -6.00 6.22
CA ALA A 277 -22.69 -5.26 7.16
C ALA A 277 -23.33 -3.92 7.55
N VAL A 278 -23.70 -3.10 6.55
CA VAL A 278 -24.41 -1.83 6.76
C VAL A 278 -25.69 -2.04 7.57
N SER A 279 -26.50 -3.04 7.21
CA SER A 279 -27.76 -3.36 7.92
C SER A 279 -27.51 -3.72 9.38
N ALA A 280 -26.48 -4.51 9.67
CA ALA A 280 -26.13 -4.93 11.02
C ALA A 280 -25.62 -3.76 11.87
N TYR A 281 -24.71 -2.93 11.35
CA TYR A 281 -24.23 -1.74 12.08
C TYR A 281 -25.33 -0.71 12.32
N LEU A 282 -26.24 -0.49 11.36
CA LEU A 282 -27.40 0.38 11.57
C LEU A 282 -28.31 -0.12 12.70
N LYS A 283 -28.48 -1.45 12.87
CA LYS A 283 -29.22 -2.00 14.02
C LYS A 283 -28.51 -1.73 15.35
N VAL A 284 -27.18 -1.72 15.38
CA VAL A 284 -26.42 -1.27 16.56
C VAL A 284 -26.75 0.19 16.88
N LEU A 285 -26.68 1.07 15.87
CA LEU A 285 -26.91 2.51 16.04
C LEU A 285 -28.37 2.86 16.38
N GLN A 286 -29.33 2.00 16.02
CA GLN A 286 -30.71 2.13 16.50
C GLN A 286 -30.84 1.89 18.02
N LEU A 287 -30.01 0.99 18.57
CA LEU A 287 -30.00 0.69 20.01
C LEU A 287 -29.08 1.65 20.79
N ASP A 288 -27.99 2.08 20.16
CA ASP A 288 -26.95 2.91 20.76
C ASP A 288 -26.37 3.87 19.69
N PRO A 289 -27.01 5.05 19.48
CA PRO A 289 -26.61 6.00 18.45
C PRO A 289 -25.19 6.57 18.60
N LYS A 290 -24.54 6.35 19.75
CA LYS A 290 -23.19 6.84 20.05
C LYS A 290 -22.14 5.72 20.02
N ASN A 291 -22.49 4.56 19.49
CA ASN A 291 -21.58 3.42 19.43
C ASN A 291 -20.47 3.68 18.40
N THR A 292 -19.25 3.92 18.87
CA THR A 292 -18.11 4.29 18.02
C THR A 292 -17.65 3.14 17.12
N ASP A 293 -17.68 1.89 17.62
CA ASP A 293 -17.32 0.71 16.84
C ASP A 293 -18.24 0.55 15.63
N ALA A 294 -19.56 0.67 15.85
CA ALA A 294 -20.54 0.56 14.78
C ALA A 294 -20.47 1.75 13.80
N LEU A 295 -20.19 2.97 14.25
CA LEU A 295 -19.96 4.11 13.35
C LEU A 295 -18.70 3.91 12.48
N SER A 296 -17.63 3.40 13.08
CA SER A 296 -16.38 3.10 12.37
C SER A 296 -16.59 1.99 11.32
N GLY A 297 -17.19 0.86 11.73
CA GLY A 297 -17.51 -0.26 10.84
C GLY A 297 -18.51 0.12 9.73
N LEU A 298 -19.50 0.95 10.05
CA LEU A 298 -20.46 1.47 9.06
C LEU A 298 -19.78 2.38 8.02
N GLY A 299 -18.90 3.28 8.46
CA GLY A 299 -18.13 4.12 7.55
C GLY A 299 -17.27 3.30 6.61
N PHE A 300 -16.57 2.28 7.13
CA PHE A 300 -15.78 1.36 6.32
C PHE A 300 -16.62 0.57 5.31
N ALA A 301 -17.78 0.04 5.74
CA ALA A 301 -18.68 -0.68 4.84
C ALA A 301 -19.21 0.23 3.72
N TYR A 302 -19.49 1.50 4.00
CA TYR A 302 -19.85 2.47 2.96
C TYR A 302 -18.71 2.81 2.01
N TYR A 303 -17.48 2.94 2.53
CA TYR A 303 -16.27 3.14 1.73
C TYR A 303 -16.09 2.01 0.68
N GLU A 304 -16.20 0.75 1.10
CA GLU A 304 -16.06 -0.40 0.19
C GLU A 304 -17.19 -0.46 -0.86
N LYS A 305 -18.41 -0.04 -0.46
CA LYS A 305 -19.54 0.16 -1.38
C LYS A 305 -19.38 1.35 -2.31
N LYS A 306 -18.39 2.21 -2.09
CA LYS A 306 -18.21 3.50 -2.76
C LYS A 306 -19.40 4.45 -2.56
N ASP A 307 -20.12 4.28 -1.46
CA ASP A 307 -21.13 5.21 -1.00
C ASP A 307 -20.45 6.30 -0.14
N TRP A 308 -19.79 7.23 -0.83
CA TRP A 308 -19.04 8.30 -0.20
C TRP A 308 -19.91 9.18 0.70
N GLY A 309 -21.21 9.31 0.40
CA GLY A 309 -22.14 10.09 1.21
C GLY A 309 -22.44 9.41 2.55
N GLY A 310 -22.69 8.09 2.52
CA GLY A 310 -22.85 7.27 3.72
C GLY A 310 -21.60 7.24 4.58
N GLU A 311 -20.42 7.07 3.96
CA GLU A 311 -19.12 7.09 4.63
C GLU A 311 -18.91 8.42 5.39
N ILE A 312 -19.03 9.55 4.69
CA ILE A 312 -18.87 10.88 5.28
C ILE A 312 -19.82 11.07 6.46
N ASN A 313 -21.09 10.64 6.33
CA ASN A 313 -22.07 10.80 7.40
C ASN A 313 -21.72 9.98 8.65
N ALA A 314 -21.33 8.71 8.48
CA ALA A 314 -20.95 7.84 9.59
C ALA A 314 -19.70 8.38 10.31
N TYR A 315 -18.67 8.77 9.55
CA TYR A 315 -17.44 9.31 10.11
C TYR A 315 -17.61 10.70 10.73
N GLN A 316 -18.48 11.57 10.20
CA GLN A 316 -18.80 12.85 10.86
C GLN A 316 -19.50 12.65 12.22
N GLN A 317 -20.34 11.62 12.34
CA GLN A 317 -20.93 11.26 13.63
C GLN A 317 -19.87 10.72 14.60
N LEU A 318 -18.92 9.91 14.11
CA LEU A 318 -17.79 9.41 14.92
C LEU A 318 -16.92 10.56 15.44
N GLU A 319 -16.60 11.52 14.57
CA GLU A 319 -15.83 12.72 14.89
C GLU A 319 -16.47 13.61 15.94
N ALA A 320 -17.81 13.67 15.99
CA ALA A 320 -18.51 14.41 17.03
C ALA A 320 -18.33 13.79 18.44
N LEU A 321 -17.93 12.50 18.51
CA LEU A 321 -17.75 11.74 19.74
C LEU A 321 -16.28 11.60 20.13
N ALA A 322 -15.43 11.25 19.16
CA ALA A 322 -14.01 10.99 19.35
C ALA A 322 -13.24 11.55 18.14
N PRO A 323 -12.83 12.83 18.19
CA PRO A 323 -12.13 13.42 17.06
C PRO A 323 -10.77 12.78 16.82
N ASP A 324 -10.50 12.33 15.61
CA ASP A 324 -9.23 11.69 15.26
C ASP A 324 -8.72 12.09 13.87
N ALA A 325 -7.41 12.14 13.71
CA ALA A 325 -6.82 12.65 12.49
C ALA A 325 -7.03 11.71 11.28
N ASP A 326 -7.09 10.40 11.49
CA ASP A 326 -7.18 9.43 10.41
C ASP A 326 -8.60 9.43 9.81
N THR A 327 -9.63 9.54 10.65
CA THR A 327 -11.02 9.70 10.22
C THR A 327 -11.22 11.00 9.42
N TYR A 328 -10.60 12.12 9.79
CA TYR A 328 -10.58 13.32 8.94
C TYR A 328 -9.86 13.11 7.60
N ILE A 329 -8.82 12.28 7.56
CA ILE A 329 -8.16 11.91 6.30
C ILE A 329 -9.12 11.09 5.42
N GLU A 330 -9.84 10.12 5.98
CA GLU A 330 -10.82 9.31 5.27
C GLU A 330 -11.98 10.15 4.73
N ILE A 331 -12.58 11.02 5.57
CA ILE A 331 -13.58 12.00 5.13
C ILE A 331 -13.06 12.87 3.97
N GLY A 332 -11.81 13.35 4.05
CA GLY A 332 -11.19 14.13 2.99
C GLY A 332 -11.03 13.36 1.68
N LYS A 333 -10.63 12.09 1.75
CA LYS A 333 -10.54 11.18 0.59
C LYS A 333 -11.91 10.95 -0.05
N ALA A 334 -12.95 10.73 0.76
CA ALA A 334 -14.32 10.56 0.29
C ALA A 334 -14.86 11.81 -0.43
N TYR A 335 -14.62 13.00 0.11
CA TYR A 335 -14.97 14.26 -0.56
C TYR A 335 -14.25 14.43 -1.92
N LEU A 336 -13.00 14.00 -2.04
CA LEU A 336 -12.29 14.01 -3.34
C LEU A 336 -12.95 13.09 -4.37
N GLN A 337 -13.48 11.94 -3.97
CA GLN A 337 -14.23 11.06 -4.89
C GLN A 337 -15.52 11.72 -5.38
N LEU A 338 -16.16 12.52 -4.53
CA LEU A 338 -17.31 13.36 -4.88
C LEU A 338 -16.94 14.65 -5.64
N LYS A 339 -15.64 14.90 -5.87
CA LYS A 339 -15.09 16.12 -6.47
C LYS A 339 -15.37 17.39 -5.66
N ASP A 340 -15.72 17.26 -4.38
CA ASP A 340 -15.87 18.37 -3.45
C ASP A 340 -14.52 18.72 -2.83
N THR A 341 -13.68 19.37 -3.64
CA THR A 341 -12.31 19.68 -3.24
C THR A 341 -12.25 20.66 -2.07
N ARG A 342 -13.27 21.50 -1.86
CA ARG A 342 -13.29 22.47 -0.76
C ARG A 342 -13.38 21.73 0.57
N ASN A 343 -14.40 20.89 0.73
CA ASN A 343 -14.60 20.14 1.96
C ASN A 343 -13.50 19.10 2.19
N ALA A 344 -12.93 18.53 1.12
CA ALA A 344 -11.75 17.67 1.21
C ALA A 344 -10.54 18.38 1.85
N ILE A 345 -10.23 19.60 1.38
CA ILE A 345 -9.11 20.37 1.93
C ILE A 345 -9.41 20.81 3.37
N ASP A 346 -10.66 21.18 3.71
CA ASP A 346 -11.06 21.50 5.09
C ASP A 346 -10.85 20.32 6.03
N ALA A 347 -11.27 19.11 5.65
CA ALA A 347 -11.07 17.89 6.44
C ALA A 347 -9.57 17.59 6.63
N HIS A 348 -8.76 17.63 5.57
CA HIS A 348 -7.31 17.38 5.69
C HIS A 348 -6.57 18.45 6.50
N ARG A 349 -7.00 19.73 6.46
CA ARG A 349 -6.46 20.76 7.36
C ARG A 349 -6.75 20.44 8.82
N LYS A 350 -7.93 19.88 9.11
CA LYS A 350 -8.28 19.46 10.47
C LYS A 350 -7.41 18.31 10.96
N ALA A 351 -7.13 17.31 10.10
CA ALA A 351 -6.18 16.24 10.40
C ALA A 351 -4.77 16.76 10.70
N VAL A 352 -4.27 17.72 9.90
CA VAL A 352 -2.98 18.38 10.15
C VAL A 352 -2.99 19.09 11.50
N GLN A 353 -4.05 19.84 11.83
CA GLN A 353 -4.16 20.54 13.11
C GLN A 353 -4.07 19.57 14.30
N LEU A 354 -4.80 18.46 14.26
CA LEU A 354 -4.81 17.47 15.34
C LEU A 354 -3.43 16.81 15.50
N THR A 355 -2.82 16.37 14.39
CA THR A 355 -1.51 15.70 14.43
C THR A 355 -0.37 16.62 14.86
N GLU A 356 -0.40 17.90 14.50
CA GLU A 356 0.59 18.88 15.00
C GLU A 356 0.45 19.11 16.51
N VAL A 357 -0.78 19.16 17.03
CA VAL A 357 -1.04 19.26 18.47
C VAL A 357 -0.49 18.03 19.20
N ASP A 358 -0.71 16.82 18.69
CA ASP A 358 -0.23 15.60 19.33
C ASP A 358 1.29 15.44 19.24
N LEU A 359 1.90 15.84 18.11
CA LEU A 359 3.36 15.91 18.00
C LEU A 359 3.97 16.90 19.00
N ALA A 360 3.31 18.04 19.23
CA ALA A 360 3.76 19.04 20.21
C ALA A 360 3.68 18.51 21.65
N LYS A 361 2.67 17.69 21.98
CA LYS A 361 2.56 17.01 23.28
C LYS A 361 3.63 15.92 23.46
N LYS A 362 3.85 15.12 22.42
CA LYS A 362 4.77 13.97 22.45
C LYS A 362 5.49 13.83 21.12
N LYS A 363 6.79 14.06 21.13
CA LYS A 363 7.65 13.80 19.97
C LYS A 363 8.00 12.31 19.91
N SER A 364 7.24 11.53 19.16
CA SER A 364 7.49 10.11 18.88
C SER A 364 7.57 9.84 17.38
N PRO A 365 8.19 8.73 16.95
CA PRO A 365 8.13 8.28 15.56
C PRO A 365 6.70 8.17 15.03
N ASP A 366 5.75 7.67 15.83
CA ASP A 366 4.35 7.52 15.42
C ASP A 366 3.69 8.89 15.15
N ASN A 367 3.92 9.87 16.02
CA ASN A 367 3.37 11.22 15.82
C ASN A 367 4.04 11.93 14.64
N LEU A 368 5.32 11.65 14.36
CA LEU A 368 6.00 12.14 13.15
C LEU A 368 5.40 11.51 11.87
N VAL A 369 5.07 10.22 11.92
CA VAL A 369 4.38 9.53 10.83
C VAL A 369 3.00 10.13 10.60
N ALA A 370 2.21 10.30 11.66
CA ALA A 370 0.85 10.83 11.58
C ALA A 370 0.82 12.25 10.96
N VAL A 371 1.69 13.16 11.42
CA VAL A 371 1.75 14.52 10.87
C VAL A 371 2.25 14.53 9.42
N ALA A 372 3.24 13.70 9.07
CA ALA A 372 3.73 13.60 7.69
C ALA A 372 2.62 13.08 6.77
N HIS A 373 1.84 12.10 7.24
CA HIS A 373 0.72 11.52 6.53
C HIS A 373 -0.39 12.54 6.26
N ALA A 374 -0.78 13.32 7.28
CA ALA A 374 -1.79 14.36 7.14
C ALA A 374 -1.36 15.44 6.13
N TRP A 375 -0.10 15.90 6.19
CA TRP A 375 0.44 16.84 5.21
C TRP A 375 0.48 16.27 3.79
N LEU A 376 0.77 14.98 3.64
CA LEU A 376 0.81 14.32 2.32
C LEU A 376 -0.56 14.36 1.64
N TYR A 377 -1.62 14.03 2.38
CA TYR A 377 -2.99 14.05 1.85
C TYR A 377 -3.51 15.46 1.62
N LEU A 378 -3.17 16.42 2.49
CA LEU A 378 -3.47 17.83 2.25
C LEU A 378 -2.81 18.32 0.95
N GLY A 379 -1.55 17.95 0.70
CA GLY A 379 -0.86 18.25 -0.55
C GLY A 379 -1.54 17.63 -1.78
N ARG A 380 -1.98 16.37 -1.68
CA ARG A 380 -2.76 15.70 -2.75
C ARG A 380 -4.10 16.40 -3.02
N ALA A 381 -4.78 16.86 -1.98
CA ALA A 381 -6.03 17.60 -2.15
C ALA A 381 -5.80 18.95 -2.85
N TYR A 382 -4.79 19.73 -2.45
CA TYR A 382 -4.42 20.94 -3.20
C TYR A 382 -3.99 20.63 -4.64
N ALA A 383 -3.24 19.55 -4.86
CA ALA A 383 -2.79 19.11 -6.18
C ALA A 383 -3.94 18.75 -7.13
N SER A 384 -5.09 18.34 -6.60
CA SER A 384 -6.31 18.10 -7.37
C SER A 384 -6.99 19.38 -7.87
N THR A 385 -6.52 20.54 -7.40
CA THR A 385 -7.01 21.88 -7.78
C THR A 385 -5.95 22.66 -8.57
N SER A 386 -6.23 23.91 -8.92
CA SER A 386 -5.24 24.83 -9.50
C SER A 386 -4.23 25.39 -8.48
N ASP A 387 -4.34 25.07 -7.19
CA ASP A 387 -3.50 25.60 -6.11
C ASP A 387 -2.17 24.84 -5.96
N LYS A 388 -1.32 24.97 -6.99
CA LYS A 388 -0.01 24.31 -7.03
C LYS A 388 0.93 24.80 -5.93
N GLN A 389 0.79 26.05 -5.49
CA GLN A 389 1.65 26.63 -4.46
C GLN A 389 1.42 25.96 -3.10
N ASN A 390 0.16 25.83 -2.67
CA ASN A 390 -0.13 25.16 -1.41
C ASN A 390 0.12 23.65 -1.48
N ALA A 391 -0.06 23.03 -2.64
CA ALA A 391 0.33 21.63 -2.85
C ALA A 391 1.84 21.42 -2.64
N HIS A 392 2.68 22.27 -3.24
CA HIS A 392 4.13 22.26 -3.06
C HIS A 392 4.53 22.45 -1.59
N LEU A 393 3.95 23.46 -0.91
CA LEU A 393 4.24 23.72 0.50
C LEU A 393 3.87 22.53 1.39
N ALA A 394 2.74 21.87 1.13
CA ALA A 394 2.33 20.69 1.87
C ALA A 394 3.30 19.52 1.67
N TYR A 395 3.78 19.29 0.44
CA TYR A 395 4.79 18.26 0.17
C TYR A 395 6.15 18.56 0.81
N LEU A 396 6.57 19.83 0.86
CA LEU A 396 7.74 20.25 1.65
C LEU A 396 7.58 19.93 3.13
N LYS A 397 6.38 20.14 3.69
CA LYS A 397 6.07 19.77 5.08
C LYS A 397 6.11 18.27 5.30
N THR A 398 5.53 17.46 4.40
CA THR A 398 5.64 16.00 4.45
C THR A 398 7.10 15.56 4.49
N MET A 399 7.94 16.07 3.59
CA MET A 399 9.38 15.76 3.57
C MET A 399 10.09 16.20 4.84
N HIS A 400 9.76 17.37 5.37
CA HIS A 400 10.36 17.89 6.60
C HIS A 400 10.14 16.91 7.77
N TYR A 401 8.90 16.49 8.01
CA TYR A 401 8.59 15.51 9.07
C TYR A 401 9.15 14.12 8.75
N GLY A 402 9.04 13.68 7.49
CA GLY A 402 9.60 12.41 7.03
C GLY A 402 11.12 12.32 7.26
N SER A 403 11.85 13.42 7.07
CA SER A 403 13.31 13.46 7.27
C SER A 403 13.76 13.30 8.72
N MET A 404 12.85 13.47 9.70
CA MET A 404 13.11 13.25 11.12
C MET A 404 12.91 11.79 11.57
N LEU A 405 12.38 10.94 10.69
CA LEU A 405 12.22 9.51 10.94
C LEU A 405 13.58 8.78 10.81
N PRO A 406 13.72 7.55 11.36
CA PRO A 406 14.96 6.80 11.21
C PRO A 406 15.33 6.61 9.73
N PRO A 407 16.54 6.99 9.26
CA PRO A 407 16.93 7.05 7.83
C PRO A 407 16.83 5.75 7.03
N LYS A 408 16.62 4.61 7.71
CA LYS A 408 16.45 3.28 7.10
C LYS A 408 15.06 2.69 7.33
N SER A 409 14.17 3.42 8.00
CA SER A 409 12.80 2.98 8.20
C SER A 409 12.00 3.12 6.92
N PHE A 410 11.03 2.23 6.75
CA PHE A 410 10.04 2.30 5.70
C PHE A 410 9.38 3.69 5.59
N ASN A 411 8.95 4.23 6.74
CA ASN A 411 8.26 5.51 6.79
C ASN A 411 9.17 6.69 6.39
N TYR A 412 10.48 6.62 6.69
CA TYR A 412 11.44 7.61 6.19
C TYR A 412 11.44 7.64 4.66
N GLN A 413 11.59 6.49 4.00
CA GLN A 413 11.58 6.41 2.54
C GLN A 413 10.23 6.87 1.98
N LYS A 414 9.11 6.38 2.54
CA LYS A 414 7.75 6.76 2.11
C LYS A 414 7.53 8.27 2.14
N TYR A 415 7.80 8.91 3.28
CA TYR A 415 7.50 10.34 3.49
C TYR A 415 8.60 11.28 3.00
N THR A 416 9.70 10.76 2.47
CA THR A 416 10.67 11.56 1.70
C THR A 416 10.44 11.39 0.20
N GLU A 417 10.33 10.16 -0.32
CA GLU A 417 10.23 9.90 -1.76
C GLU A 417 8.84 10.24 -2.36
N LEU A 418 7.73 9.83 -1.72
CA LEU A 418 6.39 10.05 -2.30
C LEU A 418 6.01 11.53 -2.48
N PRO A 419 6.18 12.42 -1.47
CA PRO A 419 5.92 13.85 -1.70
C PRO A 419 6.87 14.46 -2.72
N GLN A 420 8.10 13.96 -2.86
CA GLN A 420 9.02 14.40 -3.92
C GLN A 420 8.46 14.04 -5.30
N GLU A 421 8.05 12.79 -5.50
CA GLU A 421 7.45 12.33 -6.75
C GLU A 421 6.14 13.08 -7.07
N ALA A 422 5.32 13.35 -6.06
CA ALA A 422 4.10 14.14 -6.23
C ALA A 422 4.41 15.60 -6.60
N ASP A 423 5.43 16.19 -5.97
CA ASP A 423 5.90 17.55 -6.29
C ASP A 423 6.53 17.64 -7.69
N VAL A 424 7.23 16.59 -8.13
CA VAL A 424 7.65 16.43 -9.52
C VAL A 424 6.43 16.49 -10.44
N ALA A 425 5.42 15.65 -10.17
CA ALA A 425 4.23 15.52 -11.01
C ALA A 425 3.41 16.82 -11.09
N LEU A 426 3.31 17.59 -10.00
CA LEU A 426 2.69 18.93 -10.00
C LEU A 426 3.27 19.86 -11.07
N ASN A 427 4.58 19.76 -11.27
CA ASN A 427 5.34 20.54 -12.24
C ASN A 427 5.30 19.95 -13.66
N MET A 428 4.80 18.72 -13.81
CA MET A 428 4.60 18.05 -15.10
C MET A 428 3.24 18.35 -15.76
N THR A 429 2.24 18.81 -15.01
CA THR A 429 0.84 18.77 -15.45
C THR A 429 0.39 19.82 -16.46
N THR A 430 1.16 20.87 -16.81
CA THR A 430 0.56 21.98 -17.59
C THR A 430 1.50 22.82 -18.47
N SER A 431 2.65 22.34 -18.97
CA SER A 431 3.49 23.26 -19.77
C SER A 431 4.31 22.64 -20.90
N ASP A 432 4.32 23.32 -22.05
CA ASP A 432 5.29 23.14 -23.14
C ASP A 432 6.72 23.52 -22.75
N HIS A 433 6.93 24.04 -21.54
CA HIS A 433 8.22 24.44 -21.01
C HIS A 433 8.87 23.33 -20.17
N PRO A 434 10.21 23.29 -20.13
CA PRO A 434 10.89 22.31 -19.32
C PRO A 434 10.68 22.48 -17.81
N GLY A 435 10.37 21.38 -17.13
CA GLY A 435 10.32 21.28 -15.67
C GLY A 435 11.47 20.43 -15.14
N ILE A 436 11.94 20.76 -13.92
CA ILE A 436 12.88 19.92 -13.16
C ILE A 436 12.33 19.74 -11.76
N SER A 437 12.43 18.51 -11.25
CA SER A 437 12.46 18.27 -9.81
C SER A 437 13.60 17.32 -9.44
N LEU A 438 14.01 17.37 -8.17
CA LEU A 438 15.20 16.71 -7.63
C LEU A 438 14.83 15.90 -6.38
N ALA A 439 15.21 14.64 -6.33
CA ALA A 439 15.00 13.72 -5.21
C ALA A 439 16.32 13.07 -4.79
N PRO A 440 16.63 12.83 -3.50
CA PRO A 440 17.77 12.00 -3.10
C PRO A 440 17.69 10.60 -3.72
N TRP A 441 18.82 9.98 -4.02
CA TRP A 441 18.88 8.68 -4.68
C TRP A 441 19.87 7.73 -3.99
N THR A 442 19.39 6.55 -3.65
CA THR A 442 20.11 5.51 -2.89
C THR A 442 20.58 4.34 -3.75
N GLY A 443 20.45 4.43 -5.08
CA GLY A 443 20.90 3.37 -5.99
C GLY A 443 22.42 3.23 -6.06
N ALA A 444 22.92 2.44 -7.00
CA ALA A 444 24.35 2.17 -7.16
C ALA A 444 25.19 3.46 -7.31
N ASP A 445 26.48 3.37 -7.06
CA ASP A 445 27.39 4.48 -7.36
C ASP A 445 27.47 4.74 -8.87
N LEU A 446 27.56 6.02 -9.22
CA LEU A 446 27.71 6.45 -10.62
C LEU A 446 29.18 6.46 -10.99
N PRO A 447 29.51 6.42 -12.29
CA PRO A 447 30.86 6.70 -12.75
C PRO A 447 31.42 7.98 -12.11
N GLY A 448 32.56 7.85 -11.43
CA GLY A 448 33.25 8.95 -10.75
C GLY A 448 32.74 9.29 -9.33
N SER A 449 31.83 8.51 -8.74
CA SER A 449 31.44 8.70 -7.35
C SER A 449 32.62 8.45 -6.39
N LEU A 450 32.73 9.29 -5.36
CA LEU A 450 33.58 9.13 -4.18
C LEU A 450 32.74 8.80 -2.93
N ALA A 451 33.38 8.39 -1.84
CA ALA A 451 32.69 8.16 -0.56
C ALA A 451 31.91 9.39 -0.02
N SER A 452 32.29 10.60 -0.46
CA SER A 452 31.64 11.87 -0.11
C SER A 452 30.47 12.24 -1.05
N THR A 453 30.05 11.34 -1.92
CA THR A 453 29.07 11.65 -2.97
C THR A 453 27.65 11.69 -2.41
N ILE A 454 26.96 12.80 -2.67
CA ILE A 454 25.52 12.89 -2.46
C ILE A 454 24.84 12.67 -3.79
N LYS A 455 23.96 11.68 -3.84
CA LYS A 455 23.28 11.23 -5.05
C LYS A 455 21.83 11.68 -5.05
N TYR A 456 21.38 12.13 -6.21
CA TYR A 456 20.03 12.55 -6.48
C TYR A 456 19.55 11.96 -7.80
N ARG A 457 18.25 12.01 -8.00
CA ARG A 457 17.55 11.75 -9.25
C ARG A 457 16.82 13.02 -9.63
N LEU A 458 17.04 13.47 -10.85
CA LEU A 458 16.24 14.51 -11.47
C LEU A 458 15.17 13.85 -12.31
N VAL A 459 13.96 14.36 -12.19
CA VAL A 459 12.93 14.14 -13.19
C VAL A 459 12.83 15.41 -14.02
N VAL A 460 13.09 15.25 -15.31
CA VAL A 460 13.04 16.33 -16.28
C VAL A 460 11.80 16.11 -17.15
N SER A 461 10.96 17.13 -17.23
CA SER A 461 9.74 17.11 -18.01
C SER A 461 9.73 18.23 -19.05
N GLY A 462 8.86 18.13 -20.04
CA GLY A 462 8.64 19.14 -21.06
C GLY A 462 7.92 18.57 -22.27
N LYS A 463 7.88 19.32 -23.37
CA LYS A 463 7.26 18.87 -24.62
C LYS A 463 7.94 17.58 -25.12
N ALA A 464 7.14 16.58 -25.50
CA ALA A 464 7.64 15.36 -26.13
C ALA A 464 8.57 15.68 -27.31
N ASP A 465 9.66 14.92 -27.47
CA ASP A 465 10.67 15.10 -28.51
C ASP A 465 11.45 16.43 -28.47
N SER A 466 11.24 17.26 -27.46
CA SER A 466 12.00 18.51 -27.29
C SER A 466 13.36 18.27 -26.64
N ASN A 467 14.30 19.19 -26.89
CA ASN A 467 15.59 19.22 -26.23
C ASN A 467 15.52 20.09 -24.97
N VAL A 468 16.07 19.56 -23.88
CA VAL A 468 16.24 20.27 -22.61
C VAL A 468 17.73 20.34 -22.28
N GLN A 469 18.19 21.54 -21.92
CA GLN A 469 19.53 21.73 -21.38
C GLN A 469 19.45 21.91 -19.87
N LEU A 470 20.11 21.02 -19.15
CA LEU A 470 20.33 21.10 -17.71
C LEU A 470 21.64 21.81 -17.43
N ARG A 471 21.67 22.69 -16.42
CA ARG A 471 22.88 23.32 -15.90
C ARG A 471 22.85 23.40 -14.38
N ALA A 472 23.99 23.12 -13.75
CA ALA A 472 24.20 23.38 -12.34
C ALA A 472 25.08 24.64 -12.18
N THR A 473 24.56 25.63 -11.47
CA THR A 473 25.21 26.94 -11.29
C THR A 473 25.35 27.28 -9.80
N LYS A 474 26.20 28.27 -9.49
CA LYS A 474 26.48 28.74 -8.11
C LYS A 474 27.08 27.68 -7.18
N ILE A 475 27.70 26.64 -7.72
CA ILE A 475 28.34 25.58 -6.91
C ILE A 475 29.56 26.13 -6.18
N ALA A 476 29.65 25.87 -4.88
CA ALA A 476 30.79 26.30 -4.06
C ALA A 476 32.12 25.66 -4.52
N LYS A 477 33.22 26.39 -4.34
CA LYS A 477 34.57 25.90 -4.67
C LYS A 477 34.88 24.59 -3.93
N GLY A 478 35.39 23.60 -4.66
CA GLY A 478 35.71 22.27 -4.12
C GLY A 478 34.59 21.24 -4.27
N TRP A 479 33.44 21.63 -4.82
CA TRP A 479 32.33 20.76 -5.17
C TRP A 479 32.16 20.64 -6.69
N ILE A 480 31.76 19.46 -7.15
CA ILE A 480 31.46 19.17 -8.56
C ILE A 480 30.05 18.60 -8.65
N ALA A 481 29.24 19.17 -9.52
CA ALA A 481 27.97 18.58 -9.92
C ALA A 481 28.16 17.77 -11.20
N SER A 482 27.57 16.60 -11.28
CA SER A 482 27.61 15.74 -12.47
C SER A 482 26.23 15.18 -12.74
N PHE A 483 25.76 15.37 -13.97
CA PHE A 483 24.52 14.79 -14.48
C PHE A 483 24.85 13.51 -15.23
N CYS A 484 24.14 12.43 -14.95
CA CYS A 484 24.32 11.16 -15.61
C CYS A 484 23.01 10.73 -16.28
N SER A 485 23.13 10.27 -17.52
CA SER A 485 22.03 9.70 -18.29
C SER A 485 22.60 8.56 -19.11
N ASP A 486 21.88 7.44 -19.19
CA ASP A 486 22.29 6.30 -20.01
C ASP A 486 23.72 5.81 -19.67
N ARG A 487 24.09 5.93 -18.38
CA ARG A 487 25.42 5.63 -17.80
C ARG A 487 26.59 6.50 -18.30
N LEU A 488 26.31 7.58 -19.00
CA LEU A 488 27.29 8.62 -19.34
C LEU A 488 27.09 9.82 -18.43
N CYS A 489 28.15 10.24 -17.76
CA CYS A 489 28.13 11.36 -16.84
C CYS A 489 28.81 12.58 -17.45
N SER A 490 28.17 13.75 -17.36
CA SER A 490 28.68 15.02 -17.82
C SER A 490 28.73 16.04 -16.68
N PRO A 491 29.88 16.66 -16.42
CA PRO A 491 30.02 17.63 -15.35
C PRO A 491 29.28 18.92 -15.68
N MET A 492 28.60 19.50 -14.68
CA MET A 492 27.95 20.82 -14.67
C MET A 492 26.78 21.03 -15.64
N GLN A 493 26.66 20.27 -16.72
CA GLN A 493 25.58 20.41 -17.69
C GLN A 493 25.28 19.11 -18.42
N LEU A 494 24.04 18.96 -18.88
CA LEU A 494 23.62 17.84 -19.71
C LEU A 494 22.59 18.33 -20.73
N SER A 495 22.78 17.98 -22.00
CA SER A 495 21.74 18.15 -23.01
C SER A 495 21.06 16.80 -23.22
N LEU A 496 19.73 16.78 -23.14
CA LEU A 496 18.96 15.57 -23.32
C LEU A 496 17.75 15.85 -24.22
N ARG A 497 17.38 14.83 -24.99
CA ARG A 497 16.11 14.80 -25.74
C ARG A 497 15.08 14.09 -24.88
N LEU A 498 13.91 14.71 -24.72
CA LEU A 498 12.79 14.09 -24.02
C LEU A 498 12.15 13.02 -24.91
N PRO A 499 11.85 11.83 -24.36
CA PRO A 499 11.13 10.79 -25.09
C PRO A 499 9.68 11.21 -25.37
N GLN A 500 8.94 10.37 -26.09
CA GLN A 500 7.51 10.58 -26.41
C GLN A 500 6.63 10.78 -25.18
N SER A 501 7.04 10.24 -24.01
CA SER A 501 6.34 10.48 -22.74
C SER A 501 6.50 11.92 -22.22
N GLY A 502 7.40 12.73 -22.79
CA GLY A 502 7.73 14.07 -22.31
C GLY A 502 8.54 14.10 -21.01
N VAL A 503 9.03 12.94 -20.55
CA VAL A 503 9.68 12.79 -19.23
C VAL A 503 10.94 11.96 -19.36
N LYS A 504 12.06 12.47 -18.83
CA LYS A 504 13.32 11.74 -18.72
C LYS A 504 13.86 11.81 -17.30
N ILE A 505 14.30 10.66 -16.78
CA ILE A 505 15.02 10.58 -15.51
C ILE A 505 16.52 10.79 -15.81
N VAL A 506 17.17 11.59 -14.98
CA VAL A 506 18.60 11.87 -15.02
C VAL A 506 19.16 11.65 -13.64
N GLU A 507 20.16 10.81 -13.47
CA GLU A 507 20.86 10.74 -12.19
C GLU A 507 21.75 11.96 -12.01
N PHE A 508 21.95 12.39 -10.77
CA PHE A 508 22.81 13.51 -10.46
C PHE A 508 23.62 13.21 -9.22
N GLN A 509 24.88 13.62 -9.25
CA GLN A 509 25.75 13.47 -8.12
C GLN A 509 26.48 14.76 -7.82
N LEU A 510 26.60 15.02 -6.54
CA LEU A 510 27.37 16.11 -5.99
C LEU A 510 28.58 15.51 -5.26
N ILE A 511 29.76 15.84 -5.75
CA ILE A 511 31.02 15.25 -5.33
C ILE A 511 31.85 16.34 -4.65
N GLN A 512 32.24 16.10 -3.39
CA GLN A 512 33.23 16.94 -2.74
C GLN A 512 34.63 16.40 -3.08
N ASN A 513 35.31 17.09 -4.01
CA ASN A 513 36.60 16.67 -4.56
C ASN A 513 37.81 17.22 -3.76
N GLN A 514 37.58 17.97 -2.68
CA GLN A 514 38.64 18.51 -1.84
C GLN A 514 38.33 18.32 -0.36
N LYS A 515 39.28 17.74 0.40
CA LYS A 515 39.15 17.51 1.85
C LYS A 515 38.88 18.78 2.67
N ARG A 516 39.23 19.97 2.15
CA ARG A 516 39.04 21.28 2.81
C ARG A 516 37.80 22.05 2.32
N ALA A 517 36.99 21.46 1.44
CA ALA A 517 35.77 22.12 1.00
C ALA A 517 34.76 22.23 2.16
N PRO A 518 33.88 23.24 2.16
CA PRO A 518 32.81 23.36 3.15
C PRO A 518 31.95 22.09 3.16
N LYS A 519 31.54 21.63 4.35
CA LYS A 519 30.63 20.47 4.49
C LYS A 519 29.24 20.74 3.92
N HIS A 520 28.83 22.01 3.89
CA HIS A 520 27.57 22.48 3.35
C HIS A 520 27.79 23.25 2.04
N THR A 521 26.89 23.11 1.07
CA THR A 521 26.91 23.86 -0.19
C THR A 521 25.49 24.17 -0.66
N GLN A 522 25.33 25.33 -1.31
CA GLN A 522 24.10 25.70 -2.00
C GLN A 522 24.39 25.89 -3.47
N PHE A 523 23.50 25.39 -4.33
CA PHE A 523 23.63 25.51 -5.76
C PHE A 523 22.25 25.57 -6.41
N ARG A 524 22.23 25.86 -7.71
CA ARG A 524 21.02 25.95 -8.50
C ARG A 524 21.09 24.98 -9.66
N ILE A 525 20.01 24.24 -9.91
CA ILE A 525 19.84 23.43 -11.11
C ILE A 525 18.82 24.14 -12.00
N GLU A 526 19.13 24.31 -13.28
CA GLU A 526 18.32 25.04 -14.26
C GLU A 526 17.96 24.13 -15.43
N ALA A 527 16.72 24.19 -15.91
CA ALA A 527 16.30 23.62 -17.20
C ALA A 527 15.92 24.72 -18.16
N ASN A 528 16.50 24.61 -19.35
CA ASN A 528 16.28 25.52 -20.46
C ASN A 528 15.73 24.74 -21.65
N GLY A 529 14.64 25.25 -22.25
CA GLY A 529 14.12 24.72 -23.52
C GLY A 529 14.88 25.29 -24.72
N ALA A 530 14.59 24.76 -25.91
CA ALA A 530 15.08 25.35 -27.16
C ALA A 530 14.64 26.83 -27.24
N GLY A 531 15.58 27.77 -27.11
CA GLY A 531 15.32 29.21 -27.02
C GLY A 531 16.07 29.96 -25.92
N GLY A 532 16.82 29.28 -25.04
CA GLY A 532 17.90 29.87 -24.24
C GLY A 532 17.50 30.63 -22.96
N SER A 533 16.24 30.99 -22.75
CA SER A 533 15.77 31.55 -21.47
C SER A 533 15.53 30.43 -20.45
N THR A 534 16.00 30.58 -19.21
CA THR A 534 15.68 29.65 -18.12
C THR A 534 14.18 29.60 -17.86
N ARG A 535 13.61 28.39 -17.93
CA ARG A 535 12.16 28.17 -17.78
C ARG A 535 11.81 27.50 -16.45
N SER A 536 12.75 26.77 -15.86
CA SER A 536 12.60 26.19 -14.52
C SER A 536 13.95 26.14 -13.82
N ALA A 537 13.94 26.29 -12.50
CA ALA A 537 15.12 26.12 -11.69
C ALA A 537 14.79 25.72 -10.25
N VAL A 538 15.65 24.90 -9.67
CA VAL A 538 15.55 24.43 -8.28
C VAL A 538 16.80 24.88 -7.53
N MET A 539 16.60 25.46 -6.34
CA MET A 539 17.68 25.73 -5.40
C MET A 539 17.90 24.50 -4.51
N VAL A 540 19.14 24.09 -4.36
CA VAL A 540 19.50 22.87 -3.62
C VAL A 540 20.49 23.25 -2.53
N SER A 541 20.22 22.80 -1.30
CA SER A 541 21.16 22.85 -0.18
C SER A 541 21.59 21.43 0.16
N ALA A 542 22.88 21.17 0.24
CA ALA A 542 23.43 19.84 0.48
C ALA A 542 24.51 19.88 1.57
N THR A 543 24.53 18.86 2.42
CA THR A 543 25.52 18.70 3.50
C THR A 543 26.01 17.24 3.51
N ILE A 544 27.34 17.04 3.57
CA ILE A 544 27.97 15.72 3.77
C ILE A 544 27.94 15.31 5.24
#